data_AF-A0A8T3KRG1-F1
#
_entry.id   AF-A0A8T3KRG1-F1
#
_cell.length_a   1.000
_cell.length_b   1.000
_cell.length_c   1.000
_cell.angle_alpha   90.00
_cell.angle_beta   90.00
_cell.angle_gamma   90.00
#
_symmetry.space_group_name_H-M   'P 1'
#
loop_
_entity.id
_entity.type
_entity.pdbx_description
1 polymer ?
#
loop_
_entity_poly.entity_id
_entity_poly.type
_entity_poly.pdbx_seq_one_letter_code
_entity_poly.pdbx_strand_id
1 'polypeptide(L)'
;MLDLNLGLSPNINFTCKQSRTVDIIGKIICYNQGKLAEYSYLAGEKHKALKETMRGPDRKNISKIKQLRDELTNFLNIELKNASDENFKLIKQYFENRSEKEPRICIKVHNEGMIVPLFRDRRSINDESYPIEANTGFSEIAKKTGYEFLCNNIPASIKNNSYINARIIPDRLTHYKEQSLIQRLRKIDDVDWANCWKEAEGEAGERNHPPLETCYKSTLIIPMTLLNNSLSREFIQRFEIEEKVSPRSIYGFLCFDHQEIDYFDKKPDITIGYILADMLSLYLINSLTYVDYSTTFSAVEELLAKGSE
;
A
#
# COMPACT_ATOMS: atom_id res chain seq x y z
N MET A 1 47.50 10.44 -43.36
CA MET A 1 46.24 9.81 -43.79
C MET A 1 46.09 8.52 -42.99
N LEU A 2 45.35 8.58 -41.87
CA LEU A 2 44.78 7.47 -41.11
C LEU A 2 44.14 8.09 -39.85
N ASP A 3 42.91 8.61 -40.02
CA ASP A 3 42.05 8.92 -38.89
C ASP A 3 41.33 7.64 -38.47
N LEU A 4 41.67 7.17 -37.28
CA LEU A 4 40.98 6.09 -36.57
C LEU A 4 39.70 6.67 -35.97
N ASN A 5 38.60 6.45 -36.68
CA ASN A 5 37.25 6.78 -36.24
C ASN A 5 36.80 5.75 -35.18
N LEU A 6 37.14 5.99 -33.92
CA LEU A 6 36.59 5.24 -32.78
C LEU A 6 35.16 5.75 -32.53
N GLY A 7 34.18 5.00 -33.03
CA GLY A 7 32.77 5.24 -32.82
C GLY A 7 32.38 5.21 -31.34
N LEU A 8 32.30 6.39 -30.72
CA LEU A 8 31.57 6.61 -29.49
C LEU A 8 30.12 6.94 -29.85
N SER A 9 29.22 5.99 -29.61
CA SER A 9 27.78 6.25 -29.61
C SER A 9 27.43 7.01 -28.32
N PRO A 10 26.81 8.20 -28.37
CA PRO A 10 26.59 9.00 -27.17
C PRO A 10 25.29 8.61 -26.45
N ASN A 11 25.45 8.17 -25.20
CA ASN A 11 24.71 8.37 -23.93
C ASN A 11 23.40 9.20 -23.83
N ILE A 12 22.68 9.51 -24.89
CA ILE A 12 21.53 10.45 -24.86
C ILE A 12 20.30 9.86 -24.13
N ASN A 13 20.12 8.54 -24.13
CA ASN A 13 18.97 7.91 -23.47
C ASN A 13 19.05 7.86 -21.94
N PHE A 14 20.26 7.94 -21.36
CA PHE A 14 20.44 7.77 -19.91
C PHE A 14 20.07 9.03 -19.13
N THR A 15 20.41 10.21 -19.64
CA THR A 15 20.11 11.52 -19.02
C THR A 15 18.62 11.86 -19.02
N CYS A 16 17.89 11.50 -20.09
CA CYS A 16 16.45 11.76 -20.18
C CYS A 16 15.63 10.94 -19.17
N LYS A 17 15.94 9.65 -18.99
CA LYS A 17 15.23 8.77 -18.02
C LYS A 17 15.50 9.17 -16.56
N GLN A 18 16.72 9.63 -16.26
CA GLN A 18 17.07 10.18 -14.94
C GLN A 18 16.32 11.48 -14.65
N SER A 19 16.23 12.40 -15.62
CA SER A 19 15.47 13.65 -15.49
C SER A 19 14.00 13.39 -15.12
N ARG A 20 13.33 12.49 -15.86
CA ARG A 20 11.92 12.16 -15.62
C ARG A 20 11.67 11.55 -14.24
N THR A 21 12.56 10.67 -13.77
CA THR A 21 12.42 10.04 -12.44
C THR A 21 12.54 11.09 -11.33
N VAL A 22 13.51 11.99 -11.46
CA VAL A 22 13.70 13.10 -10.52
C VAL A 22 12.49 14.03 -10.52
N ASP A 23 11.92 14.34 -11.68
CA ASP A 23 10.71 15.16 -11.78
C ASP A 23 9.51 14.54 -11.07
N ILE A 24 9.32 13.23 -11.22
CA ILE A 24 8.22 12.50 -10.55
C ILE A 24 8.42 12.47 -9.03
N ILE A 25 9.64 12.20 -8.57
CA ILE A 25 9.98 12.27 -7.15
C ILE A 25 9.72 13.68 -6.61
N GLY A 26 10.13 14.71 -7.34
CA GLY A 26 9.88 16.10 -6.98
C GLY A 26 8.38 16.40 -6.85
N LYS A 27 7.55 15.94 -7.79
CA LYS A 27 6.09 16.08 -7.72
C LYS A 27 5.49 15.37 -6.50
N ILE A 28 5.92 14.13 -6.22
CA ILE A 28 5.47 13.36 -5.04
C ILE A 28 5.80 14.12 -3.76
N ILE A 29 7.05 14.57 -3.60
CA ILE A 29 7.48 15.30 -2.40
C ILE A 29 6.70 16.61 -2.26
N CYS A 30 6.64 17.45 -3.29
CA CYS A 30 5.95 18.74 -3.25
C CYS A 30 4.45 18.58 -2.91
N TYR A 31 3.78 17.60 -3.52
CA TYR A 31 2.39 17.30 -3.21
C TYR A 31 2.20 16.94 -1.74
N ASN A 32 2.96 15.96 -1.24
CA ASN A 32 2.79 15.46 0.13
C ASN A 32 3.20 16.52 1.17
N GLN A 33 4.19 17.37 0.91
CA GLN A 33 4.55 18.45 1.84
C GLN A 33 3.37 19.40 2.12
N GLY A 34 2.74 19.90 1.07
CA GLY A 34 1.59 20.81 1.21
C GLY A 34 0.38 20.10 1.83
N LYS A 35 0.08 18.90 1.32
CA LYS A 35 -1.11 18.16 1.76
C LYS A 35 -1.00 17.61 3.17
N LEU A 36 0.18 17.17 3.61
CA LEU A 36 0.39 16.69 4.97
C LEU A 36 0.30 17.83 5.98
N ALA A 37 0.80 19.03 5.64
CA ALA A 37 0.68 20.20 6.50
C ALA A 37 -0.80 20.61 6.70
N GLU A 38 -1.56 20.69 5.61
CA GLU A 38 -3.00 20.95 5.62
C GLU A 38 -3.75 19.88 6.43
N TYR A 39 -3.48 18.60 6.15
CA TYR A 39 -4.07 17.47 6.83
C TYR A 39 -3.86 17.50 8.34
N SER A 40 -2.61 17.69 8.77
CA SER A 40 -2.23 17.70 10.18
C SER A 40 -2.90 18.85 10.94
N TYR A 41 -2.94 20.04 10.32
CA TYR A 41 -3.56 21.23 10.92
C TYR A 41 -5.07 21.06 11.09
N LEU A 42 -5.77 20.69 10.02
CA LEU A 42 -7.23 20.56 10.04
C LEU A 42 -7.70 19.39 10.93
N ALA A 43 -6.96 18.28 10.96
CA ALA A 43 -7.20 17.19 11.91
C ALA A 43 -7.04 17.68 13.36
N GLY A 44 -6.00 18.47 13.64
CA GLY A 44 -5.78 19.07 14.95
C GLY A 44 -6.92 19.99 15.39
N GLU A 45 -7.41 20.85 14.51
CA GLU A 45 -8.54 21.75 14.81
C GLU A 45 -9.84 20.98 15.09
N LYS A 46 -10.13 19.94 14.30
CA LYS A 46 -11.30 19.07 14.53
C LYS A 46 -11.18 18.32 15.86
N HIS A 47 -10.00 17.78 16.16
CA HIS A 47 -9.72 17.10 17.42
C HIS A 47 -9.84 18.03 18.62
N LYS A 48 -9.34 19.26 18.50
CA LYS A 48 -9.47 20.31 19.52
C LYS A 48 -10.92 20.64 19.81
N ALA A 49 -11.76 20.80 18.78
CA ALA A 49 -13.19 21.04 18.96
C ALA A 49 -13.89 19.90 19.74
N LEU A 50 -13.53 18.65 19.45
CA LEU A 50 -14.01 17.48 20.19
C LEU A 50 -13.56 17.53 21.66
N LYS A 51 -12.27 17.82 21.91
CA LYS A 51 -11.69 17.92 23.25
C LYS A 51 -12.32 19.04 24.09
N GLU A 52 -12.56 20.20 23.49
CA GLU A 52 -13.22 21.34 24.14
C GLU A 52 -14.67 21.01 24.49
N THR A 53 -15.39 20.34 23.59
CA THR A 53 -16.76 19.88 23.85
C THR A 53 -16.81 18.90 25.03
N MET A 54 -15.86 17.95 25.10
CA MET A 54 -15.76 16.99 26.21
C MET A 54 -15.42 17.62 27.57
N ARG A 55 -14.78 18.79 27.59
CA ARG A 55 -14.39 19.50 28.81
C ARG A 55 -15.32 20.64 29.19
N GLY A 56 -16.15 21.09 28.26
CA GLY A 56 -16.99 22.27 28.37
C GLY A 56 -18.41 22.00 28.88
N PRO A 57 -19.29 23.02 28.80
CA PRO A 57 -20.70 22.91 29.20
C PRO A 57 -21.46 21.86 28.38
N ASP A 58 -21.03 21.63 27.13
CA ASP A 58 -21.64 20.68 26.19
C ASP A 58 -21.23 19.22 26.41
N ARG A 59 -20.47 18.88 27.47
CA ARG A 59 -19.98 17.51 27.71
C ARG A 59 -21.08 16.43 27.85
N LYS A 60 -22.34 16.85 28.07
CA LYS A 60 -23.52 15.95 28.13
C LYS A 60 -24.30 15.90 26.81
N ASN A 61 -23.95 16.72 25.83
CA ASN A 61 -24.61 16.76 24.53
C ASN A 61 -24.05 15.64 23.62
N ILE A 62 -24.57 14.43 23.82
CA ILE A 62 -24.14 13.22 23.11
C ILE A 62 -24.23 13.37 21.58
N SER A 63 -25.28 14.03 21.08
CA SER A 63 -25.46 14.26 19.64
C SER A 63 -24.32 15.09 19.05
N LYS A 64 -23.96 16.20 19.71
CA LYS A 64 -22.85 17.07 19.29
C LYS A 64 -21.51 16.34 19.35
N ILE A 65 -21.27 15.55 20.40
CA ILE A 65 -20.04 14.77 20.55
C ILE A 65 -19.91 13.74 19.42
N LYS A 66 -20.98 12.99 19.14
CA LYS A 66 -21.02 12.02 18.04
C LYS A 66 -20.76 12.69 16.70
N GLN A 67 -21.41 13.82 16.43
CA GLN A 67 -21.19 14.60 15.22
C GLN A 67 -19.70 14.97 15.04
N LEU A 68 -19.07 15.55 16.07
CA LEU A 68 -17.66 15.96 16.01
C LEU A 68 -16.70 14.76 15.85
N ARG A 69 -17.00 13.62 16.49
CA ARG A 69 -16.26 12.36 16.32
C ARG A 69 -16.36 11.88 14.88
N ASP A 70 -17.57 11.83 14.33
CA ASP A 70 -17.82 11.40 12.95
C ASP A 70 -17.15 12.36 11.96
N GLU A 71 -17.20 13.68 12.18
CA GLU A 71 -16.52 14.69 11.36
C GLU A 71 -15.00 14.52 11.35
N LEU A 72 -14.37 14.26 12.51
CA LEU A 72 -12.93 14.00 12.59
C LEU A 72 -12.59 12.71 11.83
N THR A 73 -13.31 11.61 12.11
CA THR A 73 -13.04 10.30 11.52
C THR A 73 -13.22 10.32 10.00
N ASN A 74 -14.31 10.93 9.52
CA ASN A 74 -14.58 11.09 8.11
C ASN A 74 -13.50 11.95 7.42
N PHE A 75 -13.10 13.06 8.04
CA PHE A 75 -12.02 13.88 7.51
C PHE A 75 -10.71 13.09 7.38
N LEU A 76 -10.29 12.40 8.44
CA LEU A 76 -9.05 11.62 8.44
C LEU A 76 -9.06 10.56 7.33
N ASN A 77 -10.17 9.83 7.18
CA ASN A 77 -10.31 8.77 6.18
C ASN A 77 -10.39 9.29 4.75
N ILE A 78 -11.18 10.35 4.50
CA ILE A 78 -11.33 10.94 3.17
C ILE A 78 -10.01 11.53 2.69
N GLU A 79 -9.33 12.30 3.52
CA GLU A 79 -8.09 12.96 3.10
C GLU A 79 -6.91 11.97 2.97
N LEU A 80 -6.84 10.96 3.83
CA LEU A 80 -5.88 9.86 3.67
C LEU A 80 -6.12 9.10 2.35
N LYS A 81 -7.39 8.85 1.99
CA LYS A 81 -7.75 8.25 0.71
C LYS A 81 -7.36 9.15 -0.47
N ASN A 82 -7.68 10.44 -0.39
CA ASN A 82 -7.34 11.42 -1.43
C ASN A 82 -5.82 11.51 -1.65
N ALA A 83 -5.05 11.53 -0.57
CA ALA A 83 -3.59 11.50 -0.62
C ALA A 83 -3.07 10.21 -1.26
N SER A 84 -3.65 9.06 -0.90
CA SER A 84 -3.29 7.75 -1.48
C SER A 84 -3.57 7.71 -2.98
N ASP A 85 -4.78 8.11 -3.40
CA ASP A 85 -5.20 8.10 -4.80
C ASP A 85 -4.31 9.01 -5.67
N GLU A 86 -3.97 10.20 -5.20
CA GLU A 86 -3.12 11.12 -5.95
C GLU A 86 -1.68 10.60 -6.07
N ASN A 87 -1.14 10.06 -4.97
CA ASN A 87 0.15 9.42 -5.00
C ASN A 87 0.18 8.20 -5.94
N PHE A 88 -0.90 7.40 -6.00
CA PHE A 88 -1.02 6.30 -6.95
C PHE A 88 -1.00 6.79 -8.40
N LYS A 89 -1.63 7.92 -8.72
CA LYS A 89 -1.53 8.54 -10.05
C LYS A 89 -0.11 8.99 -10.36
N LEU A 90 0.55 9.66 -9.41
CA LEU A 90 1.91 10.16 -9.60
C LEU A 90 2.91 9.02 -9.82
N ILE A 91 2.83 7.95 -9.04
CA ILE A 91 3.76 6.82 -9.20
C ILE A 91 3.46 5.99 -10.46
N LYS A 92 2.23 5.97 -10.96
CA LYS A 92 1.95 5.39 -12.28
C LYS A 92 2.68 6.10 -13.40
N GLN A 93 2.88 7.42 -13.31
CA GLN A 93 3.69 8.17 -14.28
C GLN A 93 5.15 7.67 -14.33
N TYR A 94 5.64 7.02 -13.28
CA TYR A 94 6.97 6.42 -13.24
C TYR A 94 7.03 5.05 -13.94
N PHE A 95 5.92 4.31 -13.90
CA PHE A 95 5.77 3.03 -14.57
C PHE A 95 5.27 3.15 -16.03
N GLU A 96 4.85 4.33 -16.46
CA GLU A 96 4.45 4.61 -17.84
C GLU A 96 5.50 4.11 -18.86
N ASN A 97 5.00 3.55 -19.96
CA ASN A 97 5.77 2.99 -21.08
C ASN A 97 6.62 1.75 -20.76
N ARG A 98 6.53 1.16 -19.55
CA ARG A 98 7.19 -0.12 -19.25
C ARG A 98 6.43 -1.33 -19.79
N SER A 99 5.12 -1.32 -19.65
CA SER A 99 4.19 -2.29 -20.24
C SER A 99 2.94 -1.55 -20.69
N GLU A 100 2.14 -2.22 -21.53
CA GLU A 100 0.80 -1.76 -21.90
C GLU A 100 -0.15 -1.73 -20.69
N LYS A 101 0.10 -2.60 -19.71
CA LYS A 101 -0.67 -2.67 -18.48
C LYS A 101 0.08 -1.93 -17.37
N GLU A 102 -0.64 -1.13 -16.62
CA GLU A 102 -0.10 -0.44 -15.44
C GLU A 102 -0.02 -1.42 -14.25
N PRO A 103 0.92 -1.22 -13.31
CA PRO A 103 0.89 -1.95 -12.05
C PRO A 103 -0.33 -1.51 -11.24
N ARG A 104 -0.96 -2.49 -10.59
CA ARG A 104 -1.99 -2.26 -9.57
C ARG A 104 -1.31 -1.84 -8.28
N ILE A 105 -1.93 -0.89 -7.59
CA ILE A 105 -1.36 -0.33 -6.37
C ILE A 105 -2.39 -0.40 -5.27
N CYS A 106 -1.99 -0.91 -4.11
CA CYS A 106 -2.85 -0.94 -2.94
C CYS A 106 -2.08 -0.71 -1.65
N ILE A 107 -2.80 -0.24 -0.63
CA ILE A 107 -2.33 -0.16 0.74
C ILE A 107 -3.11 -1.20 1.54
N LYS A 108 -2.38 -2.01 2.30
CA LYS A 108 -2.94 -2.97 3.26
C LYS A 108 -2.40 -2.67 4.65
N VAL A 109 -3.17 -2.96 5.68
CA VAL A 109 -2.77 -2.79 7.07
C VAL A 109 -2.77 -4.14 7.80
N HIS A 110 -1.97 -4.22 8.86
CA HIS A 110 -1.98 -5.36 9.76
C HIS A 110 -2.91 -5.05 10.93
N ASN A 111 -3.91 -5.89 11.15
CA ASN A 111 -4.81 -5.79 12.29
C ASN A 111 -4.98 -7.18 12.91
N GLU A 112 -4.60 -7.37 14.16
CA GLU A 112 -4.77 -8.62 14.92
C GLU A 112 -4.33 -9.91 14.18
N GLY A 113 -3.16 -9.90 13.53
CA GLY A 113 -2.66 -11.06 12.78
C GLY A 113 -3.21 -11.18 11.35
N MET A 114 -4.14 -10.30 10.97
CA MET A 114 -4.78 -10.28 9.65
C MET A 114 -4.21 -9.16 8.78
N ILE A 115 -4.12 -9.41 7.48
CA ILE A 115 -3.88 -8.41 6.46
C ILE A 115 -5.22 -7.92 5.94
N VAL A 116 -5.50 -6.63 6.15
CA VAL A 116 -6.76 -5.98 5.78
C VAL A 116 -6.48 -4.98 4.66
N PRO A 117 -7.20 -5.03 3.53
CA PRO A 117 -7.07 -4.00 2.50
C PRO A 117 -7.62 -2.66 2.99
N LEU A 118 -6.84 -1.59 2.80
CA LEU A 118 -7.24 -0.23 3.18
C LEU A 118 -7.62 0.61 1.95
N PHE A 119 -6.71 0.70 0.97
CA PHE A 119 -6.95 1.46 -0.27
C PHE A 119 -6.46 0.71 -1.50
N ARG A 120 -7.07 1.00 -2.65
CA ARG A 120 -6.71 0.40 -3.95
C ARG A 120 -7.02 1.37 -5.08
N ASP A 121 -6.14 1.41 -6.07
CA ASP A 121 -6.26 2.28 -7.25
C ASP A 121 -7.42 1.92 -8.21
N ARG A 122 -7.87 0.66 -8.22
CA ARG A 122 -9.02 0.18 -9.02
C ARG A 122 -9.99 -0.61 -8.14
N ARG A 123 -11.28 -0.26 -8.21
CA ARG A 123 -12.37 -1.10 -7.66
C ARG A 123 -12.31 -2.45 -8.36
N SER A 124 -11.79 -3.44 -7.66
CA SER A 124 -11.81 -4.85 -8.05
C SER A 124 -12.34 -5.62 -6.85
N ILE A 125 -12.89 -6.81 -7.11
CA ILE A 125 -13.61 -7.61 -6.11
C ILE A 125 -12.98 -7.55 -4.72
N ASN A 126 -13.85 -7.49 -3.71
CA ASN A 126 -13.55 -7.53 -2.28
C ASN A 126 -12.32 -8.40 -2.02
N ASP A 127 -11.18 -7.75 -1.77
CA ASP A 127 -10.03 -8.48 -1.22
C ASP A 127 -10.46 -8.83 0.21
N GLU A 128 -10.62 -10.12 0.48
CA GLU A 128 -10.91 -10.55 1.83
C GLU A 128 -9.70 -10.31 2.73
N SER A 129 -9.96 -10.12 4.01
CA SER A 129 -8.90 -10.14 5.00
C SER A 129 -8.38 -11.58 5.16
N TYR A 130 -7.07 -11.75 5.27
CA TYR A 130 -6.46 -13.08 5.43
C TYR A 130 -5.35 -13.06 6.49
N PRO A 131 -5.05 -14.20 7.13
CA PRO A 131 -3.94 -14.31 8.06
C PRO A 131 -2.61 -13.93 7.41
N ILE A 132 -1.74 -13.25 8.14
CA ILE A 132 -0.46 -12.76 7.59
C ILE A 132 0.42 -13.88 7.03
N GLU A 133 0.33 -15.09 7.59
CA GLU A 133 1.05 -16.29 7.16
C GLU A 133 0.53 -16.85 5.83
N ALA A 134 -0.69 -16.51 5.43
CA ALA A 134 -1.28 -16.94 4.16
C ALA A 134 -0.69 -16.19 2.96
N ASN A 135 0.33 -15.35 3.17
CA ASN A 135 1.09 -14.72 2.09
C ASN A 135 2.55 -14.55 2.50
N THR A 136 3.45 -15.16 1.73
CA THR A 136 4.90 -15.16 2.05
C THR A 136 5.47 -13.76 2.14
N GLY A 137 5.04 -12.84 1.28
CA GLY A 137 5.55 -11.47 1.27
C GLY A 137 5.24 -10.75 2.58
N PHE A 138 3.97 -10.68 2.97
CA PHE A 138 3.60 -10.02 4.24
C PHE A 138 4.23 -10.71 5.46
N SER A 139 4.25 -12.05 5.49
CA SER A 139 4.87 -12.78 6.59
C SER A 139 6.38 -12.55 6.67
N GLU A 140 7.10 -12.47 5.55
CA GLU A 140 8.55 -12.25 5.55
C GLU A 140 8.89 -10.85 6.06
N ILE A 141 8.17 -9.85 5.57
CA ILE A 141 8.32 -8.47 6.02
C ILE A 141 7.98 -8.38 7.51
N ALA A 142 6.78 -8.77 7.93
CA ALA A 142 6.36 -8.53 9.31
C ALA A 142 7.12 -9.34 10.36
N LYS A 143 7.60 -10.55 10.04
CA LYS A 143 8.15 -11.49 11.03
C LYS A 143 9.64 -11.75 10.93
N LYS A 144 10.30 -11.38 9.82
CA LYS A 144 11.70 -11.76 9.58
C LYS A 144 12.58 -10.57 9.25
N THR A 145 12.23 -9.81 8.22
CA THR A 145 13.12 -8.79 7.64
C THR A 145 12.71 -7.38 8.04
N GLY A 146 11.40 -7.11 7.99
CA GLY A 146 10.79 -5.78 7.98
C GLY A 146 11.28 -4.87 6.86
N TYR A 147 11.96 -5.43 5.86
CA TYR A 147 12.35 -4.75 4.61
C TYR A 147 11.30 -5.03 3.53
N GLU A 148 11.55 -4.60 2.32
CA GLU A 148 10.73 -4.90 1.17
C GLU A 148 10.74 -6.39 0.81
N PHE A 149 9.71 -6.82 0.09
CA PHE A 149 9.63 -8.14 -0.53
C PHE A 149 9.38 -7.99 -2.02
N LEU A 150 10.20 -8.68 -2.84
CA LEU A 150 10.07 -8.69 -4.29
C LEU A 150 9.98 -10.13 -4.79
N CYS A 151 8.91 -10.44 -5.51
CA CYS A 151 8.76 -11.70 -6.23
C CYS A 151 8.32 -11.41 -7.67
N ASN A 152 9.26 -11.50 -8.60
CA ASN A 152 9.05 -11.24 -10.03
C ASN A 152 8.54 -12.47 -10.82
N ASN A 153 8.49 -13.65 -10.19
CA ASN A 153 7.94 -14.85 -10.84
C ASN A 153 7.17 -15.70 -9.83
N ILE A 154 5.96 -15.24 -9.51
CA ILE A 154 5.04 -15.92 -8.60
C ILE A 154 4.72 -17.35 -9.08
N PRO A 155 4.38 -17.60 -10.36
CA PRO A 155 4.08 -18.96 -10.80
C PRO A 155 5.21 -19.96 -10.51
N ALA A 156 6.46 -19.61 -10.84
CA ALA A 156 7.61 -20.46 -10.57
C ALA A 156 7.88 -20.59 -9.06
N SER A 157 7.74 -19.50 -8.30
CA SER A 157 7.99 -19.50 -6.85
C SER A 157 7.01 -20.39 -6.08
N ILE A 158 5.73 -20.42 -6.48
CA ILE A 158 4.75 -21.32 -5.86
C ILE A 158 5.04 -22.78 -6.27
N LYS A 159 5.38 -23.05 -7.54
CA LYS A 159 5.77 -24.41 -7.98
C LYS A 159 6.97 -24.96 -7.20
N ASN A 160 7.87 -24.08 -6.77
CA ASN A 160 9.04 -24.43 -5.96
C ASN A 160 8.77 -24.40 -4.44
N ASN A 161 7.52 -24.24 -4.00
CA ASN A 161 7.11 -24.11 -2.59
C ASN A 161 7.82 -22.96 -1.84
N SER A 162 8.30 -21.93 -2.54
CA SER A 162 8.99 -20.78 -1.95
C SER A 162 8.09 -19.56 -1.78
N TYR A 163 6.85 -19.60 -2.28
CA TYR A 163 5.88 -18.53 -2.16
C TYR A 163 4.47 -19.08 -1.93
N ILE A 164 3.72 -18.41 -1.06
CA ILE A 164 2.33 -18.69 -0.71
C ILE A 164 1.54 -17.41 -0.94
N ASN A 165 0.32 -17.56 -1.47
CA ASN A 165 -0.64 -16.47 -1.63
C ASN A 165 -2.05 -16.98 -1.37
N ALA A 166 -2.75 -16.35 -0.43
CA ALA A 166 -4.09 -16.72 0.00
C ALA A 166 -5.12 -16.79 -1.14
N ARG A 167 -4.87 -16.10 -2.26
CA ARG A 167 -5.77 -16.03 -3.41
C ARG A 167 -5.46 -17.05 -4.50
N ILE A 168 -4.37 -17.80 -4.41
CA ILE A 168 -4.00 -18.81 -5.41
C ILE A 168 -4.36 -20.20 -4.88
N ILE A 169 -4.88 -21.05 -5.76
CA ILE A 169 -5.25 -22.45 -5.48
C ILE A 169 -4.08 -23.33 -5.93
N PRO A 170 -3.24 -23.85 -5.01
CA PRO A 170 -2.00 -24.54 -5.38
C PRO A 170 -2.21 -25.75 -6.29
N ASP A 171 -3.29 -26.51 -6.09
CA ASP A 171 -3.61 -27.70 -6.89
C ASP A 171 -3.79 -27.36 -8.37
N ARG A 172 -4.38 -26.21 -8.69
CA ARG A 172 -4.60 -25.77 -10.08
C ARG A 172 -3.29 -25.38 -10.77
N LEU A 173 -2.27 -25.01 -10.00
CA LEU A 173 -0.96 -24.62 -10.54
C LEU A 173 -0.19 -25.79 -11.16
N THR A 174 -0.48 -27.03 -10.73
CA THR A 174 0.11 -28.24 -11.32
C THR A 174 -0.20 -28.38 -12.81
N HIS A 175 -1.34 -27.83 -13.24
CA HIS A 175 -1.80 -27.83 -14.63
C HIS A 175 -1.50 -26.51 -15.37
N TYR A 176 -0.96 -25.51 -14.68
CA TYR A 176 -0.63 -24.22 -15.29
C TYR A 176 0.50 -24.35 -16.30
N LYS A 177 0.18 -24.03 -17.56
CA LYS A 177 1.13 -23.93 -18.66
C LYS A 177 1.53 -22.49 -18.85
N GLU A 178 2.82 -22.20 -18.68
CA GLU A 178 3.33 -20.87 -18.97
C GLU A 178 3.09 -20.52 -20.44
N GLN A 179 2.72 -19.26 -20.68
CA GLN A 179 2.54 -18.76 -22.03
C GLN A 179 3.84 -18.89 -22.83
N SER A 180 3.72 -19.48 -24.01
CA SER A 180 4.78 -19.52 -25.01
C SER A 180 5.22 -18.12 -25.44
N LEU A 181 6.44 -18.01 -25.98
CA LEU A 181 6.98 -16.73 -26.45
C LEU A 181 6.09 -16.08 -27.52
N ILE A 182 5.46 -16.88 -28.38
CA ILE A 182 4.50 -16.40 -29.40
C ILE A 182 3.25 -15.81 -28.75
N GLN A 183 2.70 -16.47 -27.73
CA GLN A 183 1.51 -15.96 -27.00
C GLN A 183 1.83 -14.66 -26.27
N ARG A 184 3.01 -14.55 -25.65
CA ARG A 184 3.48 -13.32 -25.01
C ARG A 184 3.64 -12.18 -26.02
N LEU A 185 4.26 -12.45 -27.18
CA LEU A 185 4.42 -11.47 -28.26
C LEU A 185 3.09 -11.00 -28.85
N ARG A 186 2.11 -11.92 -28.94
CA ARG A 186 0.75 -11.62 -29.39
C ARG A 186 -0.14 -11.02 -28.30
N LYS A 187 0.39 -10.82 -27.09
CA LYS A 187 -0.32 -10.26 -25.94
C LYS A 187 -1.64 -10.95 -25.64
N ILE A 188 -1.66 -12.28 -25.80
CA ILE A 188 -2.83 -13.08 -25.50
C ILE A 188 -2.98 -13.11 -23.97
N ASP A 189 -4.20 -12.94 -23.47
CA ASP A 189 -4.45 -13.01 -22.04
C ASP A 189 -4.19 -14.41 -21.48
N ASP A 190 -3.64 -14.47 -20.25
CA ASP A 190 -3.28 -15.73 -19.59
C ASP A 190 -4.47 -16.28 -18.79
N VAL A 191 -5.44 -16.85 -19.50
CA VAL A 191 -6.63 -17.47 -18.90
C VAL A 191 -6.25 -18.66 -18.01
N ASP A 192 -5.21 -19.42 -18.39
CA ASP A 192 -4.70 -20.54 -17.59
C ASP A 192 -4.16 -20.06 -16.25
N TRP A 193 -3.48 -18.90 -16.23
CA TRP A 193 -3.07 -18.27 -14.97
C TRP A 193 -4.27 -17.85 -14.13
N ALA A 194 -5.27 -17.19 -14.72
CA ALA A 194 -6.45 -16.75 -13.99
C ALA A 194 -7.24 -17.91 -13.37
N ASN A 195 -7.26 -19.08 -14.01
CA ASN A 195 -7.87 -20.28 -13.46
C ASN A 195 -7.20 -20.75 -12.15
N CYS A 196 -5.95 -20.38 -11.91
CA CYS A 196 -5.24 -20.68 -10.67
C CYS A 196 -5.66 -19.78 -9.49
N TRP A 197 -6.41 -18.71 -9.74
CA TRP A 197 -6.88 -17.79 -8.70
C TRP A 197 -8.24 -18.21 -8.16
N LYS A 198 -8.48 -17.94 -6.88
CA LYS A 198 -9.77 -18.13 -6.23
C LYS A 198 -10.82 -17.29 -6.93
N GLU A 199 -12.01 -17.87 -7.07
CA GLU A 199 -13.21 -17.16 -7.48
C GLU A 199 -13.46 -16.00 -6.53
N ALA A 200 -13.98 -14.93 -7.11
CA ALA A 200 -14.23 -13.70 -6.42
C ALA A 200 -15.74 -13.60 -6.18
N GLU A 201 -16.16 -13.35 -4.95
CA GLU A 201 -17.57 -13.17 -4.62
C GLU A 201 -18.04 -11.80 -5.11
N GLY A 202 -18.99 -11.79 -6.05
CA GLY A 202 -19.63 -10.58 -6.53
C GLY A 202 -20.57 -9.97 -5.48
N GLU A 203 -21.01 -8.73 -5.72
CA GLU A 203 -21.92 -8.00 -4.82
C GLU A 203 -23.25 -8.73 -4.57
N ALA A 204 -23.67 -9.61 -5.48
CA ALA A 204 -24.87 -10.44 -5.37
C ALA A 204 -24.60 -11.86 -4.80
N GLY A 205 -23.40 -12.16 -4.30
CA GLY A 205 -23.00 -13.49 -3.82
C GLY A 205 -22.65 -14.49 -4.92
N GLU A 206 -22.62 -14.04 -6.18
CA GLU A 206 -22.21 -14.87 -7.32
C GLU A 206 -20.70 -15.10 -7.32
N ARG A 207 -20.27 -16.36 -7.46
CA ARG A 207 -18.85 -16.69 -7.62
C ARG A 207 -18.46 -16.54 -9.08
N ASN A 208 -17.65 -15.54 -9.37
CA ASN A 208 -17.16 -15.27 -10.69
C ASN A 208 -15.67 -15.57 -10.79
N HIS A 209 -15.22 -15.96 -11.99
CA HIS A 209 -13.80 -16.00 -12.29
C HIS A 209 -13.18 -14.64 -11.98
N PRO A 210 -12.00 -14.60 -11.34
CA PRO A 210 -11.36 -13.34 -11.04
C PRO A 210 -11.03 -12.63 -12.36
N PRO A 211 -11.30 -11.32 -12.47
CA PRO A 211 -10.91 -10.54 -13.63
C PRO A 211 -9.41 -10.70 -13.86
N LEU A 212 -9.04 -10.88 -15.12
CA LEU A 212 -7.66 -11.14 -15.56
C LEU A 212 -6.70 -10.10 -15.00
N GLU A 213 -7.17 -8.86 -14.90
CA GLU A 213 -6.38 -7.76 -14.41
C GLU A 213 -5.96 -7.88 -12.95
N THR A 214 -6.68 -8.70 -12.18
CA THR A 214 -6.40 -8.93 -10.76
C THR A 214 -5.43 -10.08 -10.52
N CYS A 215 -5.13 -10.89 -11.55
CA CYS A 215 -4.31 -12.09 -11.48
C CYS A 215 -2.85 -11.76 -11.81
N TYR A 216 -2.08 -11.35 -10.80
CA TYR A 216 -0.70 -10.86 -11.00
C TYR A 216 0.34 -11.99 -10.97
N LYS A 217 1.49 -11.76 -11.62
CA LYS A 217 2.63 -12.69 -11.67
C LYS A 217 3.91 -12.11 -11.07
N SER A 218 3.97 -10.79 -10.91
CA SER A 218 5.01 -10.07 -10.16
C SER A 218 4.37 -9.27 -9.04
N THR A 219 5.05 -9.20 -7.89
CA THR A 219 4.65 -8.36 -6.77
C THR A 219 5.87 -7.71 -6.11
N LEU A 220 5.72 -6.46 -5.73
CA LEU A 220 6.65 -5.70 -4.91
C LEU A 220 5.87 -5.15 -3.71
N ILE A 221 6.28 -5.49 -2.50
CA ILE A 221 5.65 -5.06 -1.26
C ILE A 221 6.67 -4.25 -0.47
N ILE A 222 6.34 -2.99 -0.20
CA ILE A 222 7.15 -2.07 0.59
C ILE A 222 6.45 -1.84 1.94
N PRO A 223 7.13 -2.06 3.07
CA PRO A 223 6.55 -1.75 4.37
C PRO A 223 6.43 -0.23 4.53
N MET A 224 5.28 0.22 5.03
CA MET A 224 5.04 1.61 5.42
C MET A 224 5.46 1.77 6.86
N THR A 225 6.56 2.47 7.07
CA THR A 225 7.24 2.57 8.37
C THR A 225 7.82 3.97 8.55
N LEU A 226 8.34 4.26 9.74
CA LEU A 226 9.15 5.46 9.97
C LEU A 226 10.66 5.14 10.04
N LEU A 227 11.09 3.98 9.52
CA LEU A 227 12.42 3.41 9.76
C LEU A 227 13.59 4.30 9.37
N ASN A 228 13.40 5.19 8.42
CA ASN A 228 14.45 6.08 7.93
C ASN A 228 14.67 7.32 8.82
N ASN A 229 13.98 7.41 9.97
CA ASN A 229 14.03 8.57 10.85
C ASN A 229 14.65 8.23 12.21
N SER A 230 15.49 9.13 12.71
CA SER A 230 15.96 9.12 14.10
C SER A 230 14.83 9.57 15.04
N LEU A 231 13.92 8.65 15.35
CA LEU A 231 12.79 8.92 16.24
C LEU A 231 13.22 8.98 17.70
N SER A 232 12.55 9.81 18.49
CA SER A 232 12.76 9.84 19.93
C SER A 232 12.23 8.57 20.59
N ARG A 233 12.87 8.15 21.69
CA ARG A 233 12.41 7.00 22.49
C ARG A 233 10.98 7.18 22.99
N GLU A 234 10.61 8.41 23.35
CA GLU A 234 9.25 8.75 23.76
C GLU A 234 8.23 8.45 22.66
N PHE A 235 8.54 8.84 21.42
CA PHE A 235 7.68 8.54 20.27
C PHE A 235 7.57 7.03 20.06
N ILE A 236 8.70 6.31 20.06
CA ILE A 236 8.73 4.84 19.90
C ILE A 236 7.84 4.14 20.94
N GLN A 237 7.97 4.53 22.21
CA GLN A 237 7.19 3.93 23.30
C GLN A 237 5.68 4.23 23.17
N ARG A 238 5.32 5.44 22.75
CA ARG A 238 3.93 5.88 22.71
C ARG A 238 3.12 5.25 21.57
N PHE A 239 3.77 4.93 20.46
CA PHE A 239 3.15 4.25 19.33
C PHE A 239 3.28 2.72 19.41
N GLU A 240 3.60 2.18 20.59
CA GLU A 240 3.81 0.75 20.85
C GLU A 240 4.70 0.10 19.78
N ILE A 241 5.75 0.82 19.37
CA ILE A 241 6.79 0.33 18.48
C ILE A 241 7.69 -0.61 19.29
N GLU A 242 7.13 -1.69 19.86
CA GLU A 242 7.91 -2.64 20.65
C GLU A 242 8.68 -3.62 19.75
N GLU A 243 9.98 -3.73 20.04
CA GLU A 243 11.03 -4.50 19.37
C GLU A 243 10.85 -6.03 19.35
N LYS A 244 9.73 -6.59 19.83
CA LYS A 244 9.73 -7.97 20.35
C LYS A 244 9.57 -9.11 19.34
N VAL A 245 9.23 -8.82 18.08
CA VAL A 245 9.14 -9.88 17.03
C VAL A 245 9.75 -9.45 15.70
N SER A 246 9.81 -8.14 15.45
CA SER A 246 10.50 -7.54 14.31
C SER A 246 11.07 -6.21 14.78
N PRO A 247 12.29 -5.83 14.36
CA PRO A 247 12.92 -4.57 14.81
C PRO A 247 12.21 -3.29 14.30
N ARG A 248 10.97 -3.39 13.81
CA ARG A 248 10.34 -2.41 12.91
C ARG A 248 8.84 -2.30 13.17
N SER A 249 8.35 -1.10 13.46
CA SER A 249 6.91 -0.82 13.38
C SER A 249 6.48 -0.66 11.94
N ILE A 250 5.58 -1.54 11.53
CA ILE A 250 4.97 -1.55 10.21
C ILE A 250 3.51 -1.11 10.38
N TYR A 251 3.20 0.09 9.90
CA TYR A 251 1.86 0.67 9.96
C TYR A 251 0.99 0.21 8.79
N GLY A 252 1.61 -0.31 7.75
CA GLY A 252 0.93 -0.83 6.57
C GLY A 252 1.91 -1.35 5.54
N PHE A 253 1.38 -1.74 4.39
CA PHE A 253 2.13 -2.28 3.27
C PHE A 253 1.65 -1.62 1.98
N LEU A 254 2.57 -0.98 1.27
CA LEU A 254 2.35 -0.48 -0.06
C LEU A 254 2.71 -1.59 -1.05
N CYS A 255 1.72 -2.06 -1.79
CA CYS A 255 1.88 -3.19 -2.70
C CYS A 255 1.75 -2.72 -4.15
N PHE A 256 2.67 -3.18 -5.00
CA PHE A 256 2.62 -3.04 -6.44
C PHE A 256 2.52 -4.44 -7.05
N ASP A 257 1.48 -4.68 -7.83
CA ASP A 257 1.22 -5.98 -8.46
C ASP A 257 1.14 -5.83 -9.98
N HIS A 258 1.76 -6.74 -10.74
CA HIS A 258 1.74 -6.69 -12.20
C HIS A 258 1.48 -8.07 -12.83
N GLN A 259 0.79 -8.10 -13.97
CA GLN A 259 0.36 -9.34 -14.65
C GLN A 259 1.50 -10.07 -15.39
N GLU A 260 2.58 -9.37 -15.67
CA GLU A 260 3.78 -9.94 -16.29
C GLU A 260 4.77 -10.43 -15.23
N ILE A 261 5.58 -11.41 -15.58
CA ILE A 261 6.77 -11.80 -14.81
C ILE A 261 7.90 -10.80 -15.05
N ASP A 262 8.86 -10.73 -14.14
CA ASP A 262 10.07 -9.90 -14.23
C ASP A 262 9.78 -8.42 -14.51
N TYR A 263 8.66 -7.92 -13.99
CA TYR A 263 8.20 -6.56 -14.26
C TYR A 263 8.97 -5.51 -13.44
N PHE A 264 9.28 -5.80 -12.17
CA PHE A 264 9.86 -4.81 -11.27
C PHE A 264 11.40 -4.86 -11.30
N ASP A 265 12.01 -3.71 -11.53
CA ASP A 265 13.45 -3.50 -11.46
C ASP A 265 13.86 -3.31 -9.99
N LYS A 266 14.55 -4.31 -9.43
CA LYS A 266 14.88 -4.38 -7.99
C LYS A 266 15.33 -3.04 -7.41
N LYS A 267 16.41 -2.44 -7.91
CA LYS A 267 16.96 -1.21 -7.29
C LYS A 267 16.04 0.02 -7.45
N PRO A 268 15.75 0.50 -8.66
CA PRO A 268 15.05 1.78 -8.82
C PRO A 268 13.59 1.72 -8.35
N ASP A 269 12.90 0.57 -8.49
CA ASP A 269 11.49 0.44 -8.10
C ASP A 269 11.34 0.34 -6.58
N ILE A 270 12.26 -0.36 -5.90
CA ILE A 270 12.30 -0.38 -4.43
C ILE A 270 12.55 1.02 -3.90
N THR A 271 13.52 1.75 -4.47
CA THR A 271 13.86 3.11 -4.00
C THR A 271 12.66 4.05 -4.09
N ILE A 272 11.98 4.12 -5.24
CA ILE A 272 10.82 5.01 -5.37
C ILE A 272 9.63 4.50 -4.55
N GLY A 273 9.50 3.18 -4.40
CA GLY A 273 8.50 2.56 -3.54
C GLY A 273 8.64 3.00 -2.08
N TYR A 274 9.88 3.04 -1.55
CA TYR A 274 10.14 3.56 -0.21
C TYR A 274 9.85 5.06 -0.07
N ILE A 275 10.22 5.89 -1.04
CA ILE A 275 9.88 7.33 -1.01
C ILE A 275 8.37 7.50 -0.84
N LEU A 276 7.59 6.75 -1.62
CA LEU A 276 6.14 6.84 -1.55
C LEU A 276 5.59 6.25 -0.24
N ALA A 277 6.08 5.09 0.20
CA ALA A 277 5.67 4.45 1.45
C ALA A 277 5.94 5.34 2.67
N ASP A 278 7.09 6.02 2.70
CA ASP A 278 7.47 6.96 3.75
C ASP A 278 6.51 8.14 3.78
N MET A 279 6.20 8.77 2.64
CA MET A 279 5.24 9.89 2.58
C MET A 279 3.84 9.49 3.07
N LEU A 280 3.33 8.35 2.59
CA LEU A 280 2.00 7.86 2.96
C LEU A 280 1.93 7.39 4.43
N SER A 281 3.04 6.89 4.99
CA SER A 281 3.10 6.50 6.40
C SER A 281 2.80 7.66 7.33
N LEU A 282 3.23 8.87 6.99
CA LEU A 282 3.01 10.08 7.80
C LEU A 282 1.52 10.39 7.96
N TYR A 283 0.71 10.15 6.93
CA TYR A 283 -0.74 10.31 7.02
C TYR A 283 -1.36 9.26 7.94
N LEU A 284 -0.94 7.99 7.84
CA LEU A 284 -1.41 6.93 8.72
C LEU A 284 -1.13 7.25 10.19
N ILE A 285 0.09 7.67 10.49
CA ILE A 285 0.51 7.99 11.86
C ILE A 285 -0.26 9.17 12.41
N ASN A 286 -0.50 10.20 11.59
CA ASN A 286 -1.35 11.31 11.99
C ASN A 286 -2.78 10.84 12.29
N SER A 287 -3.38 9.97 11.46
CA SER A 287 -4.68 9.36 11.79
C SER A 287 -4.63 8.67 13.15
N LEU A 288 -3.67 7.75 13.34
CA LEU A 288 -3.50 6.99 14.58
C LEU A 288 -3.34 7.90 15.80
N THR A 289 -2.63 9.03 15.66
CA THR A 289 -2.41 10.00 16.73
C THR A 289 -3.72 10.62 17.22
N TYR A 290 -4.66 10.91 16.32
CA TYR A 290 -5.92 11.56 16.64
C TYR A 290 -7.04 10.60 17.03
N VAL A 291 -6.91 9.31 16.69
CA VAL A 291 -7.89 8.26 17.00
C VAL A 291 -7.35 7.28 18.05
N ASP A 292 -6.54 6.31 17.65
CA ASP A 292 -6.15 5.17 18.48
C ASP A 292 -5.28 5.55 19.69
N TYR A 293 -4.35 6.50 19.51
CA TYR A 293 -3.46 6.95 20.59
C TYR A 293 -3.98 8.20 21.32
N SER A 294 -5.24 8.58 21.06
CA SER A 294 -5.84 9.76 21.65
C SER A 294 -6.75 9.44 22.83
N THR A 295 -6.31 9.80 24.04
CA THR A 295 -7.13 9.66 25.25
C THR A 295 -8.48 10.38 25.17
N THR A 296 -8.54 11.50 24.42
CA THR A 296 -9.81 12.20 24.19
C THR A 296 -10.75 11.36 23.33
N PHE A 297 -10.23 10.76 22.26
CA PHE A 297 -11.04 9.97 21.33
C PHE A 297 -11.52 8.68 22.02
N SER A 298 -10.65 7.98 22.75
CA SER A 298 -11.03 6.80 23.54
C SER A 298 -12.15 7.13 24.55
N ALA A 299 -12.04 8.25 25.28
CA ALA A 299 -13.08 8.67 26.22
C ALA A 299 -14.43 9.01 25.53
N VAL A 300 -14.39 9.49 24.29
CA VAL A 300 -15.60 9.72 23.48
C VAL A 300 -16.22 8.39 23.07
N GLU A 301 -15.45 7.43 22.57
CA GLU A 301 -15.96 6.10 22.20
C GLU A 301 -16.61 5.39 23.41
N GLU A 302 -15.97 5.42 24.58
CA GLU A 302 -16.53 4.88 25.81
C GLU A 302 -17.86 5.53 26.21
N LEU A 303 -17.98 6.85 26.04
CA LEU A 303 -19.20 7.59 26.36
C LEU A 303 -20.33 7.22 25.39
N LEU A 304 -20.02 7.11 24.09
CA LEU A 304 -20.99 6.77 23.05
C LEU A 304 -21.47 5.31 23.14
N ALA A 305 -20.58 4.39 23.55
CA ALA A 305 -20.94 3.00 23.81
C ALA A 305 -21.98 2.89 24.94
N LYS A 306 -21.77 3.59 26.07
CA LYS A 306 -22.69 3.60 27.22
C LYS A 306 -24.03 4.26 26.93
N GLY A 307 -24.07 5.21 25.99
CA GLY A 307 -25.31 5.90 25.60
C GLY A 307 -26.19 5.12 24.62
N SER A 308 -25.75 3.93 24.18
CA SER A 308 -26.48 3.05 23.26
C SER A 308 -27.17 1.88 23.96
N GLU A 309 -27.00 1.74 25.28
CA GLU A 309 -27.71 0.83 26.19
C GLU A 309 -28.93 1.51 26.82
#